data_AF-A0A7X8FM01-F1
#
_entry.id   AF-A0A7X8FM01-F1
#
_cell.length_a   1.000
_cell.length_b   1.000
_cell.length_c   1.000
_cell.angle_alpha   90.00
_cell.angle_beta   90.00
_cell.angle_gamma   90.00
#
_symmetry.space_group_name_H-M   'P 1'
#
loop_
_entity.id
_entity.type
_entity.pdbx_description
1 polymer ?
#
loop_
_entity_poly.entity_id
_entity_poly.type
_entity_poly.pdbx_seq_one_letter_code
_entity_poly.pdbx_strand_id
1 'polypeptide(L)'
;METQIHIPIPFLFNPLKHYLPFIRSFAASRTMSVNDPRLKDLTREIKHIGSRVMDIYKGSLTMDEIFDEIIYYLESKCLLSQSGYMAWIGRDSRDFRIITLSDGSRWTLKYHDNATRFVHIFPTRSGPHSFRTKANTLKSAILYLAVIGKDYVTDADLNAARTLAGLSPVGNVADAEAVTEMIEIIRSL
;
A
#
# COMPACT_ATOMS: atom_id res chain seq x y z
N MET A 1 7.25 -13.49 14.00
CA MET A 1 6.50 -12.45 14.74
C MET A 1 5.58 -11.79 13.74
N GLU A 2 4.27 -11.96 13.86
CA GLU A 2 3.34 -11.12 13.11
C GLU A 2 3.51 -9.70 13.65
N THR A 3 4.04 -8.78 12.84
CA THR A 3 3.99 -7.35 13.17
C THR A 3 2.53 -6.95 13.23
N GLN A 4 1.96 -6.93 14.43
CA GLN A 4 0.61 -6.44 14.66
C GLN A 4 0.63 -4.94 14.40
N ILE A 5 0.19 -4.55 13.20
CA ILE A 5 0.13 -3.15 12.81
C ILE A 5 -1.01 -2.49 13.59
N HIS A 6 -0.68 -1.48 14.38
CA HIS A 6 -1.69 -0.66 15.01
C HIS A 6 -2.14 0.44 14.04
N ILE A 7 -3.40 0.39 13.61
CA ILE A 7 -4.04 1.49 12.88
C ILE A 7 -5.02 2.16 13.85
N PRO A 8 -4.77 3.41 14.30
CA PRO A 8 -5.63 4.05 15.27
C PRO A 8 -7.03 4.32 14.68
N ILE A 9 -8.04 4.35 15.55
CA ILE A 9 -9.36 4.87 15.21
C ILE A 9 -9.22 6.40 15.05
N PRO A 10 -9.87 7.04 14.05
CA PRO A 10 -10.93 6.52 13.18
C PRO A 10 -10.46 6.07 11.79
N PHE A 11 -9.19 5.71 11.62
CA PHE A 11 -8.65 5.47 10.28
C PHE A 11 -9.00 4.11 9.70
N LEU A 12 -9.31 4.12 8.41
CA LEU A 12 -9.15 2.98 7.52
C LEU A 12 -7.89 3.22 6.69
N PHE A 13 -6.88 2.39 6.88
CA PHE A 13 -5.61 2.45 6.16
C PHE A 13 -5.08 1.04 5.89
N ASN A 14 -4.48 0.84 4.72
CA ASN A 14 -3.80 -0.40 4.38
C ASN A 14 -2.35 -0.11 4.02
N PRO A 15 -1.39 -0.35 4.93
CA PRO A 15 0.02 -0.03 4.70
C PRO A 15 0.63 -0.87 3.59
N LEU A 16 0.16 -2.11 3.39
CA LEU A 16 0.60 -2.98 2.29
C LEU A 16 0.20 -2.44 0.90
N LYS A 17 -0.71 -1.47 0.84
CA LYS A 17 -1.10 -0.78 -0.40
C LYS A 17 -0.50 0.61 -0.56
N HIS A 18 -0.12 1.25 0.54
CA HIS A 18 0.03 2.71 0.56
C HIS A 18 1.30 3.21 1.25
N TYR A 19 2.11 2.35 1.88
CA TYR A 19 3.27 2.77 2.65
C TYR A 19 4.50 1.93 2.33
N LEU A 20 5.44 2.50 1.57
CA LEU A 20 6.61 1.80 1.05
C LEU A 20 7.45 1.16 2.16
N PRO A 21 7.81 1.83 3.28
CA PRO A 21 8.64 1.21 4.31
C PRO A 21 8.01 -0.05 4.90
N PHE A 22 6.68 -0.10 5.07
CA PHE A 22 6.00 -1.32 5.50
C PHE A 22 6.02 -2.41 4.42
N ILE A 23 5.78 -2.07 3.16
CA ILE A 23 5.86 -3.01 2.04
C ILE A 23 7.25 -3.68 1.98
N ARG A 24 8.32 -2.91 2.19
CA ARG A 24 9.71 -3.42 2.23
C ARG A 24 9.91 -4.41 3.38
N SER A 25 9.58 -4.00 4.60
CA SER A 25 9.67 -4.85 5.80
C SER A 25 8.81 -6.11 5.67
N PHE A 26 7.64 -5.99 5.05
CA PHE A 26 6.76 -7.12 4.76
C PHE A 26 7.44 -8.10 3.79
N ALA A 27 7.95 -7.64 2.66
CA ALA A 27 8.61 -8.54 1.70
C ALA A 27 9.84 -9.25 2.31
N ALA A 28 10.67 -8.51 3.05
CA ALA A 28 11.86 -9.06 3.70
C ALA A 28 11.54 -10.06 4.84
N SER A 29 10.52 -9.80 5.66
CA SER A 29 10.12 -10.71 6.74
C SER A 29 9.42 -11.99 6.26
N ARG A 30 9.07 -12.05 4.98
CA ARG A 30 8.39 -13.18 4.34
C ARG A 30 9.31 -13.99 3.41
N THR A 31 10.62 -13.79 3.46
CA THR A 31 11.57 -14.60 2.68
C THR A 31 11.41 -16.09 3.00
N MET A 32 11.17 -16.90 1.96
CA MET A 32 10.92 -18.34 2.06
C MET A 32 11.25 -19.07 0.76
N SER A 33 11.35 -20.40 0.81
CA SER A 33 11.50 -21.24 -0.38
C SER A 33 10.16 -21.46 -1.09
N VAL A 34 10.18 -21.74 -2.40
CA VAL A 34 8.97 -22.06 -3.19
C VAL A 34 8.19 -23.27 -2.67
N ASN A 35 8.84 -24.17 -1.93
CA ASN A 35 8.20 -25.35 -1.33
C ASN A 35 7.74 -25.12 0.12
N ASP A 36 7.85 -23.90 0.64
CA ASP A 36 7.46 -23.58 2.01
C ASP A 36 5.92 -23.70 2.19
N PRO A 37 5.43 -24.46 3.19
CA PRO A 37 3.99 -24.59 3.44
C PRO A 37 3.26 -23.25 3.66
N ARG A 38 3.96 -22.23 4.17
CA ARG A 38 3.43 -20.88 4.43
C ARG A 38 3.17 -20.08 3.16
N LEU A 39 3.64 -20.54 2.00
CA LEU A 39 3.44 -19.86 0.72
C LEU A 39 1.95 -19.69 0.38
N LYS A 40 1.10 -20.64 0.77
CA LYS A 40 -0.36 -20.54 0.59
C LYS A 40 -0.96 -19.38 1.39
N ASP A 41 -0.42 -19.11 2.57
CA ASP A 41 -0.90 -18.03 3.43
C ASP A 41 -0.40 -16.68 2.91
N LEU A 42 0.87 -16.59 2.49
CA LEU A 42 1.42 -15.40 1.85
C LEU A 42 0.64 -15.03 0.58
N THR A 43 0.41 -15.99 -0.31
CA THR A 43 -0.35 -15.74 -1.56
C THR A 43 -1.80 -15.32 -1.28
N ARG A 44 -2.42 -15.82 -0.20
CA ARG A 44 -3.74 -15.36 0.26
C ARG A 44 -3.68 -13.92 0.79
N GLU A 45 -2.70 -13.60 1.62
CA GLU A 45 -2.48 -12.25 2.17
C GLU A 45 -2.28 -11.21 1.05
N ILE A 46 -1.44 -11.54 0.07
CA ILE A 46 -1.13 -10.69 -1.09
C ILE A 46 -2.35 -10.44 -2.00
N LYS A 47 -3.31 -11.37 -2.07
CA LYS A 47 -4.56 -11.15 -2.83
C LYS A 47 -5.38 -9.97 -2.30
N HIS A 48 -5.27 -9.63 -1.01
CA HIS A 48 -6.00 -8.50 -0.42
C HIS A 48 -5.50 -7.12 -0.90
N ILE A 49 -4.33 -7.06 -1.55
CA ILE A 49 -3.85 -5.86 -2.25
C ILE A 49 -4.88 -5.41 -3.31
N GLY A 50 -5.61 -6.36 -3.90
CA GLY A 50 -6.67 -6.12 -4.89
C GLY A 50 -6.15 -6.15 -6.33
N SER A 51 -6.87 -5.49 -7.25
CA SER A 51 -6.57 -5.49 -8.69
C SER A 51 -6.44 -4.09 -9.31
N ARG A 52 -6.73 -3.03 -8.56
CA ARG A 52 -6.75 -1.64 -9.06
C ARG A 52 -5.37 -0.97 -8.92
N VAL A 53 -5.23 0.20 -9.52
CA VAL A 53 -4.08 1.08 -9.26
C VAL A 53 -4.15 1.65 -7.84
N MET A 54 -3.00 1.91 -7.24
CA MET A 54 -2.87 2.54 -5.93
C MET A 54 -1.71 3.53 -5.91
N ASP A 55 -1.76 4.44 -4.94
CA ASP A 55 -0.72 5.42 -4.68
C ASP A 55 0.04 5.00 -3.41
N ILE A 56 1.36 4.95 -3.49
CA ILE A 56 2.25 4.51 -2.42
C ILE A 56 3.08 5.70 -1.94
N TYR A 57 3.09 5.92 -0.64
CA TYR A 57 3.93 6.89 0.03
C TYR A 57 5.37 6.38 0.15
N LYS A 58 6.32 7.26 -0.13
CA LYS A 58 7.77 7.02 -0.07
C LYS A 58 8.53 8.18 0.60
N GLY A 59 7.85 9.00 1.40
CA GLY A 59 8.46 10.10 2.13
C GLY A 59 9.11 9.66 3.43
N SER A 60 9.47 10.64 4.26
CA SER A 60 10.24 10.44 5.49
C SER A 60 9.40 10.16 6.74
N LEU A 61 8.10 10.47 6.74
CA LEU A 61 7.22 10.27 7.89
C LEU A 61 6.96 8.78 8.12
N THR A 62 7.04 8.38 9.38
CA THR A 62 6.57 7.10 9.88
C THR A 62 5.04 7.02 9.81
N MET A 63 4.48 5.81 9.92
CA MET A 63 3.03 5.64 9.98
C MET A 63 2.43 6.38 11.18
N ASP A 64 3.09 6.34 12.33
CA ASP A 64 2.60 6.98 13.54
C ASP A 64 2.60 8.50 13.39
N GLU A 65 3.66 9.09 12.83
CA GLU A 65 3.69 10.52 12.50
C GLU A 65 2.59 10.91 11.50
N ILE A 66 2.36 10.10 10.46
CA ILE A 66 1.25 10.32 9.52
C ILE A 66 -0.09 10.31 10.27
N PHE A 67 -0.33 9.34 11.15
CA PHE A 67 -1.59 9.24 11.89
C PHE A 67 -1.77 10.41 12.86
N ASP A 68 -0.72 10.77 13.60
CA ASP A 68 -0.76 11.85 14.59
C ASP A 68 -1.03 13.20 13.93
N GLU A 69 -0.37 13.51 12.81
CA GLU A 69 -0.62 14.75 12.08
C GLU A 69 -2.04 14.83 11.52
N ILE A 70 -2.57 13.71 11.00
CA ILE A 70 -3.95 13.67 10.50
C ILE A 70 -4.94 13.76 11.66
N ILE A 71 -4.70 13.11 12.80
CA ILE A 71 -5.54 13.22 14.01
C ILE A 71 -5.56 14.67 14.48
N TYR A 72 -4.39 15.31 14.64
CA TYR A 72 -4.29 16.71 15.04
C TYR A 72 -5.07 17.63 14.11
N TYR A 73 -4.97 17.41 12.79
CA TYR A 73 -5.77 18.15 11.81
C TYR A 73 -7.28 17.95 12.04
N LEU A 74 -7.75 16.71 12.21
CA LEU A 74 -9.17 16.41 12.42
C LEU A 74 -9.69 16.99 13.74
N GLU A 75 -8.92 16.91 14.82
CA GLU A 75 -9.23 17.49 16.13
C GLU A 75 -9.39 19.00 16.06
N SER A 76 -8.43 19.69 15.43
CA SER A 76 -8.47 21.15 15.25
C SER A 76 -9.70 21.65 14.48
N LYS A 77 -10.38 20.75 13.76
CA LYS A 77 -11.59 21.00 12.98
C LYS A 77 -12.86 20.40 13.59
N CYS A 78 -12.78 19.79 14.78
CA CYS A 78 -13.88 19.07 15.43
C CYS A 78 -14.47 17.93 14.58
N LEU A 79 -13.64 17.21 13.83
CA LEU A 79 -14.04 16.19 12.84
C LEU A 79 -13.86 14.74 13.32
N LEU A 80 -13.63 14.50 14.62
CA LEU A 80 -13.49 13.14 15.16
C LEU A 80 -14.83 12.40 15.36
N SER A 81 -15.97 13.05 15.13
CA SER A 81 -17.27 12.37 15.10
C SER A 81 -17.60 11.89 13.69
N GLN A 82 -18.17 10.69 13.55
CA GLN A 82 -18.56 10.15 12.25
C GLN A 82 -19.53 11.08 11.51
N SER A 83 -20.52 11.62 12.21
CA SER A 83 -21.51 12.55 11.63
C SER A 83 -20.88 13.87 11.21
N GLY A 84 -19.99 14.44 12.03
CA GLY A 84 -19.27 15.68 11.71
C GLY A 84 -18.34 15.50 10.51
N TYR A 85 -17.56 14.42 10.50
CA TYR A 85 -16.67 14.09 9.38
C TYR A 85 -17.44 13.86 8.08
N MET A 86 -18.53 13.07 8.15
CA MET A 86 -19.40 12.80 7.00
C MET A 86 -20.00 14.09 6.43
N ALA A 87 -20.51 14.98 7.29
CA ALA A 87 -21.08 16.26 6.87
C ALA A 87 -20.03 17.18 6.22
N TRP A 88 -18.79 17.16 6.71
CA TRP A 88 -17.70 17.98 6.18
C TRP A 88 -17.17 17.48 4.83
N ILE A 89 -17.05 16.16 4.67
CA ILE A 89 -16.40 15.56 3.51
C ILE A 89 -17.37 15.28 2.36
N GLY A 90 -18.59 14.81 2.68
CA GLY A 90 -19.56 14.26 1.73
C GLY A 90 -19.64 12.73 1.75
N ARG A 91 -20.58 12.15 1.02
CA ARG A 91 -20.81 10.69 0.96
C ARG A 91 -20.57 10.09 -0.43
N ASP A 92 -20.41 10.93 -1.45
CA ASP A 92 -20.28 10.45 -2.82
C ASP A 92 -18.90 9.87 -3.06
N SER A 93 -18.82 8.94 -4.01
CA SER A 93 -17.54 8.34 -4.40
C SER A 93 -16.50 9.35 -4.92
N ARG A 94 -16.95 10.55 -5.32
CA ARG A 94 -16.12 11.67 -5.79
C ARG A 94 -15.78 12.66 -4.68
N ASP A 95 -16.39 12.53 -3.51
CA ASP A 95 -16.11 13.37 -2.37
C ASP A 95 -14.81 12.95 -1.71
N PHE A 96 -13.89 13.89 -1.61
CA PHE A 96 -12.65 13.75 -0.89
C PHE A 96 -12.14 15.12 -0.47
N ARG A 97 -11.18 15.11 0.45
CA ARG A 97 -10.38 16.28 0.81
C ARG A 97 -8.92 15.89 0.73
N ILE A 98 -8.07 16.87 0.47
CA ILE A 98 -6.63 16.68 0.47
C ILE A 98 -6.05 17.57 1.55
N ILE A 99 -5.23 16.99 2.41
CA ILE A 99 -4.42 17.70 3.41
C ILE A 99 -2.94 17.53 3.06
N THR A 100 -2.12 18.42 3.59
CA THR A 100 -0.66 18.40 3.42
C THR A 100 -0.04 18.16 4.79
N LEU A 101 0.89 17.22 4.87
CA LEU A 101 1.62 16.89 6.10
C LEU A 101 2.95 17.65 6.17
N SER A 102 3.66 17.54 7.28
CA SER A 102 4.88 18.29 7.59
C SER A 102 6.03 18.08 6.60
N ASP A 103 6.12 16.90 5.98
CA ASP A 103 7.08 16.57 4.92
C ASP A 103 6.67 17.10 3.53
N GLY A 104 5.55 17.83 3.44
CA GLY A 104 4.99 18.33 2.19
C GLY A 104 4.23 17.26 1.38
N SER A 105 4.14 16.03 1.86
CA SER A 105 3.31 15.00 1.23
C SER A 105 1.83 15.35 1.33
N ARG A 106 1.06 14.86 0.36
CA ARG A 106 -0.39 15.16 0.26
C ARG A 106 -1.20 13.90 0.42
N TRP A 107 -2.18 13.95 1.31
CA TRP A 107 -3.00 12.79 1.70
C TRP A 107 -4.46 13.04 1.39
N THR A 108 -5.07 12.06 0.71
CA THR A 108 -6.50 12.06 0.42
C THR A 108 -7.25 11.45 1.58
N LEU A 109 -8.26 12.17 2.03
CA LEU A 109 -9.23 11.76 3.04
C LEU A 109 -10.55 11.46 2.33
N LYS A 110 -11.22 10.37 2.72
CA LYS A 110 -12.55 9.97 2.24
C LYS A 110 -13.42 9.45 3.37
N TYR A 111 -14.73 9.58 3.20
CA TYR A 111 -15.70 8.87 4.04
C TYR A 111 -15.74 7.39 3.68
N HIS A 112 -15.74 6.55 4.70
CA HIS A 112 -16.06 5.13 4.60
C HIS A 112 -17.21 4.81 5.55
N ASP A 113 -18.21 4.07 5.08
CA ASP A 113 -19.40 3.77 5.86
C ASP A 113 -19.13 2.64 6.87
N ASN A 114 -18.41 3.00 7.94
CA ASN A 114 -18.07 2.12 9.04
C ASN A 114 -18.17 2.88 10.37
N ALA A 115 -18.81 2.28 11.37
CA ALA A 115 -19.09 2.93 12.64
C ALA A 115 -17.85 3.40 13.42
N THR A 116 -16.69 2.79 13.20
CA THR A 116 -15.45 3.12 13.95
C THR A 116 -14.33 3.62 13.04
N ARG A 117 -14.21 3.09 11.82
CA ARG A 117 -13.14 3.41 10.87
C ARG A 117 -13.70 4.15 9.65
N PHE A 118 -14.21 5.36 9.89
CA PHE A 118 -14.89 6.16 8.87
C PHE A 118 -13.97 7.11 8.08
N VAL A 119 -12.70 7.24 8.47
CA VAL A 119 -11.72 8.10 7.80
C VAL A 119 -10.79 7.25 6.96
N HIS A 120 -11.11 7.07 5.67
CA HIS A 120 -10.22 6.37 4.75
C HIS A 120 -9.11 7.32 4.27
N ILE A 121 -7.87 6.97 4.56
CA ILE A 121 -6.69 7.76 4.17
C ILE A 121 -5.81 7.00 3.18
N PHE A 122 -5.24 7.72 2.23
CA PHE A 122 -4.22 7.20 1.32
C PHE A 122 -3.47 8.38 0.67
N PRO A 123 -2.25 8.17 0.15
CA PRO A 123 -1.50 9.20 -0.55
C PRO A 123 -2.29 9.73 -1.75
N THR A 124 -2.23 11.03 -1.96
CA THR A 124 -2.90 11.67 -3.10
C THR A 124 -2.20 11.29 -4.39
N ARG A 125 -2.99 11.02 -5.43
CA ARG A 125 -2.48 10.77 -6.79
C ARG A 125 -1.47 11.84 -7.21
N SER A 126 -0.28 11.40 -7.61
CA SER A 126 0.78 12.28 -8.13
C SER A 126 1.15 13.41 -7.14
N GLY A 127 0.93 13.19 -5.83
CA GLY A 127 1.36 14.11 -4.79
C GLY A 127 2.86 13.98 -4.51
N PRO A 128 3.48 15.00 -3.88
CA PRO A 128 4.86 14.89 -3.39
C PRO A 128 5.04 13.64 -2.54
N HIS A 129 6.22 13.03 -2.62
CA HIS A 129 6.58 11.82 -1.87
C HIS A 129 5.66 10.61 -2.12
N SER A 130 5.00 10.54 -3.29
CA SER A 130 4.19 9.39 -3.69
C SER A 130 4.50 8.93 -5.11
N PHE A 131 4.17 7.68 -5.42
CA PHE A 131 4.15 7.15 -6.78
C PHE A 131 2.95 6.22 -6.97
N ARG A 132 2.55 6.02 -8.22
CA ARG A 132 1.40 5.19 -8.57
C ARG A 132 1.83 3.88 -9.20
N THR A 133 1.22 2.78 -8.78
CA THR A 133 1.47 1.44 -9.34
C THR A 133 0.20 0.63 -9.52
N LYS A 134 0.22 -0.37 -10.41
CA LYS A 134 -0.85 -1.37 -10.54
C LYS A 134 -0.73 -2.37 -9.38
N ALA A 135 -1.84 -2.81 -8.81
CA ALA A 135 -1.84 -3.87 -7.79
C ALA A 135 -1.09 -5.12 -8.24
N ASN A 136 -1.26 -5.54 -9.50
CA ASN A 136 -0.60 -6.73 -10.02
C ASN A 136 0.92 -6.59 -10.06
N THR A 137 1.43 -5.40 -10.42
CA THR A 137 2.85 -5.08 -10.38
C THR A 137 3.41 -5.21 -8.96
N LEU A 138 2.73 -4.62 -7.97
CA LEU A 138 3.13 -4.71 -6.57
C LEU A 138 3.12 -6.16 -6.04
N LYS A 139 2.05 -6.92 -6.30
CA LYS A 139 1.93 -8.33 -5.88
C LYS A 139 3.07 -9.18 -6.45
N SER A 140 3.40 -8.99 -7.73
CA SER A 140 4.50 -9.70 -8.39
C SER A 140 5.84 -9.35 -7.79
N ALA A 141 6.11 -8.07 -7.53
CA ALA A 141 7.36 -7.63 -6.92
C ALA A 141 7.55 -8.18 -5.50
N ILE A 142 6.50 -8.14 -4.67
CA ILE A 142 6.57 -8.70 -3.30
C ILE A 142 6.83 -10.20 -3.34
N LEU A 143 6.12 -10.96 -4.18
CA LEU A 143 6.32 -12.42 -4.28
C LEU A 143 7.67 -12.78 -4.88
N TYR A 144 8.17 -12.00 -5.84
CA TYR A 144 9.51 -12.17 -6.37
C TYR A 144 10.53 -12.05 -5.22
N LEU A 145 10.46 -10.98 -4.43
CA LEU A 145 11.41 -10.74 -3.34
C LEU A 145 11.29 -11.76 -2.22
N ALA A 146 10.07 -12.17 -1.87
CA ALA A 146 9.83 -13.11 -0.79
C ALA A 146 10.17 -14.57 -1.16
N VAL A 147 10.05 -14.97 -2.43
CA VAL A 147 10.13 -16.41 -2.80
C VAL A 147 11.27 -16.73 -3.75
N ILE A 148 11.62 -15.80 -4.65
CA ILE A 148 12.64 -16.02 -5.68
C ILE A 148 13.96 -15.38 -5.26
N GLY A 149 13.93 -14.10 -4.89
CA GLY A 149 15.02 -13.42 -4.19
C GLY A 149 16.36 -13.32 -4.93
N LYS A 150 16.41 -13.52 -6.25
CA LYS A 150 17.65 -13.45 -7.04
C LYS A 150 18.02 -12.01 -7.37
N ASP A 151 19.30 -11.65 -7.35
CA ASP A 151 19.74 -10.30 -7.69
C ASP A 151 19.36 -9.92 -9.12
N TYR A 152 19.63 -10.81 -10.07
CA TYR A 152 19.28 -10.64 -11.48
C TYR A 152 17.85 -11.11 -11.78
N VAL A 153 17.03 -10.20 -12.30
CA VAL A 153 15.63 -10.45 -12.65
C VAL A 153 15.54 -10.99 -14.08
N THR A 154 15.03 -12.21 -14.25
CA THR A 154 14.75 -12.82 -15.57
C THR A 154 13.25 -12.87 -15.85
N ASP A 155 12.86 -12.97 -17.13
CA ASP A 155 11.45 -13.15 -17.53
C ASP A 155 10.82 -14.42 -16.93
N ALA A 156 11.61 -15.50 -16.84
CA ALA A 156 11.16 -16.75 -16.24
C ALA A 156 10.83 -16.56 -14.75
N ASP A 157 11.68 -15.85 -14.03
CA ASP A 157 11.49 -15.56 -12.61
C ASP A 157 10.31 -14.60 -12.38
N LEU A 158 10.18 -13.55 -13.20
CA LEU A 158 9.01 -12.65 -13.16
C LEU A 158 7.70 -13.41 -13.36
N ASN A 159 7.66 -14.30 -14.34
CA ASN A 159 6.49 -15.10 -14.62
C ASN A 159 6.20 -16.12 -13.51
N ALA A 160 7.22 -16.72 -12.90
CA ALA A 160 7.05 -17.57 -11.72
C ALA A 160 6.38 -16.80 -10.56
N ALA A 161 6.85 -15.59 -10.25
CA ALA A 161 6.23 -14.74 -9.23
C ALA A 161 4.76 -14.38 -9.57
N ARG A 162 4.46 -14.15 -10.85
CA ARG A 162 3.10 -13.88 -11.33
C ARG A 162 2.19 -15.10 -11.19
N THR A 163 2.68 -16.29 -11.51
CA THR A 163 1.93 -17.53 -11.30
C THR A 163 1.59 -17.72 -9.83
N LEU A 164 2.51 -17.43 -8.91
CA LEU A 164 2.23 -17.46 -7.46
C LEU A 164 1.10 -16.49 -7.05
N ALA A 165 1.00 -15.34 -7.71
CA ALA A 165 -0.09 -14.38 -7.50
C ALA A 165 -1.42 -14.80 -8.17
N GLY A 166 -1.45 -15.89 -8.95
CA GLY A 166 -2.57 -16.27 -9.80
C GLY A 166 -2.78 -15.31 -10.98
N LEU A 167 -1.71 -14.73 -11.51
CA LEU A 167 -1.72 -13.79 -12.63
C LEU A 167 -1.18 -14.47 -13.90
N SER A 168 -1.71 -14.07 -15.05
CA SER A 168 -1.15 -14.45 -16.35
C SER A 168 0.29 -13.96 -16.49
N PRO A 169 1.15 -14.60 -17.31
CA PRO A 169 2.50 -14.11 -17.63
C PRO A 169 2.52 -12.65 -18.10
N VAL A 170 3.67 -11.97 -17.99
CA VAL A 170 3.85 -10.67 -18.64
C VAL A 170 3.73 -10.84 -20.16
N GLY A 171 2.88 -10.04 -20.78
CA GLY A 171 2.59 -10.15 -22.22
C GLY A 171 3.34 -9.14 -23.09
N ASN A 172 4.05 -8.19 -22.47
CA ASN A 172 4.81 -7.15 -23.16
C ASN A 172 5.96 -6.65 -22.29
N VAL A 173 6.92 -5.98 -22.93
CA VAL A 173 8.14 -5.45 -22.29
C VAL A 173 7.80 -4.41 -21.22
N ALA A 174 6.84 -3.52 -21.46
CA ALA A 174 6.48 -2.46 -20.51
C ALA A 174 5.94 -3.00 -19.17
N ASP A 175 5.15 -4.08 -19.19
CA ASP A 175 4.68 -4.73 -17.96
C ASP A 175 5.82 -5.47 -17.24
N ALA A 176 6.81 -6.00 -17.96
CA ALA A 176 8.00 -6.60 -17.36
C ALA A 176 8.88 -5.53 -16.68
N GLU A 177 9.18 -4.44 -17.40
CA GLU A 177 9.91 -3.27 -16.89
C GLU A 177 9.25 -2.70 -15.63
N ALA A 178 7.92 -2.53 -15.63
CA ALA A 178 7.21 -2.01 -14.47
C ALA A 178 7.34 -2.92 -13.23
N VAL A 179 7.38 -4.25 -13.40
CA VAL A 179 7.57 -5.19 -12.28
C VAL A 179 9.01 -5.14 -11.80
N THR A 180 9.98 -5.12 -12.71
CA THR A 180 11.41 -4.98 -12.37
C THR A 180 11.69 -3.67 -11.64
N GLU A 181 11.16 -2.54 -12.11
CA GLU A 181 11.28 -1.26 -11.43
C GLU A 181 10.69 -1.32 -10.01
N MET A 182 9.53 -1.97 -9.85
CA MET A 182 8.92 -2.15 -8.54
C MET A 182 9.75 -3.01 -7.60
N ILE A 183 10.41 -4.05 -8.11
CA ILE A 183 11.36 -4.87 -7.36
C ILE A 183 12.50 -3.98 -6.84
N GLU A 184 13.07 -3.13 -7.69
CA GLU A 184 14.17 -2.23 -7.33
C GLU A 184 13.74 -1.12 -6.34
N ILE A 185 12.52 -0.58 -6.48
CA ILE A 185 11.94 0.37 -5.51
C ILE A 185 11.79 -0.26 -4.13
N ILE A 186 11.38 -1.53 -4.05
CA ILE A 186 11.22 -2.23 -2.76
C ILE A 186 12.59 -2.65 -2.19
N ARG A 187 13.58 -2.96 -3.04
CA ARG A 187 14.94 -3.32 -2.60
C ARG A 187 15.78 -2.16 -2.11
N SER A 188 15.66 -1.01 -2.76
CA SER A 188 16.45 0.17 -2.42
C SER A 188 16.23 0.57 -0.96
N LEU A 189 17.30 1.00 -0.29
CA LEU A 189 17.25 1.56 1.07
C LEU A 189 16.73 2.99 0.99
#